data_AF-A0A7V9CD21-F1
#
_entry.id   AF-A0A7V9CD21-F1
#
_cell.length_a   1.000
_cell.length_b   1.000
_cell.length_c   1.000
_cell.angle_alpha   90.00
_cell.angle_beta   90.00
_cell.angle_gamma   90.00
#
_symmetry.space_group_name_H-M   'P 1'
#
loop_
_entity.id
_entity.type
_entity.pdbx_description
1 polymer ?
#
loop_
_entity_poly.entity_id
_entity_poly.type
_entity_poly.pdbx_seq_one_letter_code
_entity_poly.pdbx_strand_id
1 'polypeptide(L)' 'MPALPLKVLAEPLAIARLPAGADVPAWAVEGPFLSMIRTERELSVVVSSAGVPS' A
#
# COMPACT_ATOMS: atom_id res chain seq x y z
N MET A 1 12.55 -23.29 -19.05
CA MET A 1 12.22 -22.05 -18.32
C MET A 1 11.70 -22.45 -16.95
N PRO A 2 12.13 -21.84 -15.85
CA PRO A 2 11.61 -22.16 -14.53
C PRO A 2 10.14 -21.72 -14.41
N ALA A 3 9.30 -22.53 -13.75
CA ALA A 3 7.93 -22.16 -13.43
C ALA A 3 7.92 -21.21 -12.22
N LEU A 4 7.18 -20.11 -12.31
CA LEU A 4 7.05 -19.13 -11.22
C LEU A 4 5.64 -19.22 -10.63
N PRO A 5 5.46 -19.77 -9.40
CA PRO A 5 4.13 -19.86 -8.79
C PRO A 5 3.63 -18.46 -8.43
N LEU A 6 2.42 -18.14 -8.90
CA LEU A 6 1.74 -16.87 -8.59
C LEU A 6 0.63 -17.12 -7.57
N LYS A 7 0.50 -16.23 -6.58
CA LYS A 7 -0.55 -16.31 -5.54
C LYS A 7 -1.40 -15.05 -5.59
N VAL A 8 -2.72 -15.22 -5.70
CA VAL A 8 -3.69 -14.13 -5.56
C VAL A 8 -3.94 -13.90 -4.07
N LEU A 9 -3.88 -12.64 -3.65
CA LEU A 9 -4.25 -12.24 -2.29
C LEU A 9 -5.76 -12.04 -2.19
N ALA A 10 -6.37 -12.49 -1.11
CA ALA A 10 -7.83 -12.43 -0.93
C ALA A 10 -8.32 -11.03 -0.53
N GLU A 11 -7.43 -10.19 -0.02
CA GLU A 11 -7.80 -8.88 0.51
C GLU A 11 -7.98 -7.83 -0.59
N PRO A 12 -9.02 -6.98 -0.50
CA PRO A 12 -9.14 -5.81 -1.36
C PRO A 12 -8.12 -4.76 -0.93
N LEU A 13 -7.26 -4.34 -1.86
CA LEU A 13 -6.28 -3.29 -1.66
C LEU A 13 -6.80 -1.94 -2.13
N ALA A 14 -6.28 -0.87 -1.54
CA ALA A 14 -6.50 0.51 -1.94
C ALA A 14 -5.18 1.21 -2.22
N ILE A 15 -5.23 2.25 -3.06
CA ILE A 15 -4.12 3.17 -3.31
C ILE A 15 -4.48 4.52 -2.72
N ALA A 16 -3.81 4.89 -1.64
CA ALA A 16 -3.96 6.19 -1.00
C ALA A 16 -2.81 7.12 -1.44
N ARG A 17 -3.19 8.32 -1.88
CA ARG A 17 -2.25 9.38 -2.24
C ARG A 17 -2.20 10.41 -1.11
N LEU A 18 -1.00 10.64 -0.58
CA LEU A 18 -0.74 11.64 0.46
C LEU A 18 0.23 12.72 -0.06
N PRO A 19 0.27 13.91 0.58
CA PRO A 19 1.28 14.93 0.28
C PRO A 19 2.72 14.40 0.37
N ALA A 20 3.63 14.94 -0.43
CA ALA A 20 5.04 14.50 -0.51
C ALA A 20 5.77 14.49 0.84
N GLY A 21 5.44 15.44 1.72
CA GLY A 21 6.01 15.59 3.05
C GLY A 21 5.18 14.97 4.18
N ALA A 22 4.11 14.22 3.87
CA ALA A 22 3.31 13.57 4.89
C ALA A 22 4.13 12.50 5.62
N ASP A 23 3.94 12.38 6.94
CA ASP A 23 4.53 11.29 7.71
C ASP A 23 4.05 9.92 7.23
N VAL A 24 4.75 8.86 7.65
CA VAL A 24 4.28 7.49 7.39
C VAL A 24 2.97 7.27 8.15
N PRO A 25 1.87 6.93 7.45
CA PRO A 25 0.58 6.81 8.10
C PRO A 25 0.53 5.58 9.02
N ALA A 26 0.18 5.81 10.29
CA ALA A 26 0.04 4.74 11.29
C ALA A 26 -1.07 3.73 10.95
N TRP A 27 -2.02 4.09 10.09
CA TRP A 27 -3.08 3.18 9.63
C TRP A 27 -2.62 2.21 8.52
N ALA A 28 -1.45 2.45 7.91
CA ALA A 28 -0.97 1.67 6.77
C ALA A 28 0.03 0.55 7.12
N VAL A 29 0.26 0.26 8.40
CA VAL A 29 1.32 -0.69 8.82
C VAL A 29 0.84 -2.13 9.00
N GLU A 30 -0.42 -2.42 8.70
CA GLU A 30 -1.02 -3.74 8.90
C GLU A 30 -1.51 -4.36 7.58
N GLY A 31 -1.31 -5.67 7.46
CA GLY A 31 -1.81 -6.47 6.34
C GLY A 31 -0.72 -7.30 5.62
N PRO A 32 -1.12 -8.31 4.83
CA PRO A 32 -0.24 -9.15 4.04
C PRO A 32 0.34 -8.47 2.79
N PHE A 33 -0.15 -7.27 2.40
CA PHE A 33 0.48 -6.44 1.38
C PHE A 33 0.61 -4.98 1.82
N LEU A 34 1.83 -4.47 1.78
CA LEU A 34 2.15 -3.06 2.01
C LEU A 34 3.21 -2.59 1.02
N SER A 35 2.94 -1.48 0.33
CA SER A 35 3.90 -0.76 -0.48
C SER A 35 3.82 0.72 -0.20
N MET A 36 4.96 1.37 0.05
CA MET A 36 5.05 2.80 0.31
C MET A 36 6.14 3.40 -0.57
N ILE A 37 5.75 4.35 -1.41
CA ILE A 37 6.65 5.03 -2.34
C ILE A 37 6.57 6.52 -2.06
N ARG A 38 7.68 7.10 -1.62
CA ARG A 38 7.82 8.55 -1.51
C ARG A 38 8.55 9.09 -2.72
N THR A 39 7.98 10.14 -3.30
CA THR A 39 8.57 10.94 -4.36
C THR A 39 8.59 12.40 -3.94
N GLU A 40 9.17 13.27 -4.75
CA GLU A 40 9.10 14.73 -4.53
C GLU A 40 7.67 15.29 -4.59
N ARG A 41 6.72 14.54 -5.18
CA ARG A 41 5.34 15.01 -5.42
C ARG A 41 4.33 14.44 -4.44
N GLU A 42 4.58 13.25 -3.90
CA GLU A 42 3.62 12.52 -3.10
C GLU A 42 4.24 11.38 -2.31
N LEU A 43 3.51 10.92 -1.31
CA LEU A 43 3.63 9.59 -0.73
C LEU A 43 2.46 8.75 -1.24
N SER A 44 2.76 7.71 -2.03
CA SER A 44 1.79 6.72 -2.51
C SER A 44 1.85 5.48 -1.63
N VAL A 45 0.71 5.05 -1.11
CA VAL A 45 0.57 3.91 -0.18
C VAL A 45 -0.40 2.90 -0.75
N VAL A 46 0.05 1.67 -0.94
CA VAL A 46 -0.79 0.51 -1.28
C VAL A 46 -0.93 -0.35 -0.04
N VAL A 47 -2.15 -0.54 0.45
CA VAL A 47 -2.46 -1.29 1.67
C VAL A 47 -3.88 -1.85 1.60
N SER A 48 -4.27 -2.68 2.58
CA SER A 48 -5.65 -3.12 2.76
C SER A 48 -6.62 -1.93 2.78
N SER A 49 -7.66 -2.02 1.96
CA SER A 49 -8.72 -1.01 1.88
C SER A 49 -9.45 -0.78 3.21
N ALA A 50 -9.52 -1.80 4.06
CA ALA A 50 -10.15 -1.70 5.38
C ALA A 50 -9.39 -0.79 6.36
N GLY A 51 -8.09 -0.55 6.12
CA GLY A 51 -7.26 0.32 6.94
C GLY A 51 -7.27 1.79 6.50
N VAL A 52 -7.84 2.12 5.33
CA VAL A 52 -7.85 3.49 4.82
C VAL A 52 -8.96 4.30 5.52
N PRO A 53 -8.63 5.44 6.16
CA PRO A 53 -9.63 6.31 6.79
C PRO A 53 -10.66 6.85 5.79
N SER A 54 -11.91 7.06 6.25
CA SER A 54 -13.01 7.67 5.50
C SER A 54 -12.91 9.18 5.40
#